data_AF-A0A3C1T303-F1
#
_entry.id   AF-A0A3C1T303-F1
#
_cell.length_a   1.000
_cell.length_b   1.000
_cell.length_c   1.000
_cell.angle_alpha   90.00
_cell.angle_beta   90.00
_cell.angle_gamma   90.00
#
_symmetry.space_group_name_H-M   'P 1'
#
loop_
_entity.id
_entity.type
_entity.pdbx_description
1 polymer ?
#
loop_
_entity_poly.entity_id
_entity_poly.type
_entity_poly.pdbx_seq_one_letter_code
_entity_poly.pdbx_strand_id
1 'polypeptide(L)'
;MKLIRIYLFLPLILCVHFAGAQVNPAPLSNLYKKSFSTRENVIRLDSMSIVPGSVVVEGISSFYYKIDEVNATLTWLQNPGVDHVTITYRLFPYRLNSVVRHFSYDSIKNNFLSTTPFVYRPGAKQTSPFTDFGNIRSEGSFGRGISFGNSQDAVVSSSLNLQLNGF
;
A
#
# COMPACT_ATOMS: atom_id res chain seq x y z
N MET A 1 6.64 27.68 46.16
CA MET A 1 5.69 26.56 45.92
C MET A 1 5.48 26.16 44.46
N LYS A 2 5.68 27.01 43.44
CA LYS A 2 5.45 26.63 42.02
C LYS A 2 6.53 25.70 41.42
N LEU A 3 7.78 25.81 41.86
CA LEU A 3 8.90 25.01 41.33
C LEU A 3 8.92 23.54 41.80
N ILE A 4 8.49 23.26 43.04
CA ILE A 4 8.43 21.90 43.60
C ILE A 4 7.44 21.00 42.82
N ARG A 5 6.38 21.57 42.27
CA ARG A 5 5.41 20.84 41.45
C ARG A 5 6.02 20.37 40.12
N ILE A 6 6.95 21.13 39.53
CA ILE A 6 7.62 20.78 38.26
C ILE A 6 8.57 19.58 38.46
N TYR A 7 9.31 19.53 39.57
CA TYR A 7 10.23 18.41 39.85
C TYR A 7 9.50 17.09 40.14
N LEU A 8 8.22 17.13 40.52
CA LEU A 8 7.36 15.94 40.68
C LEU A 8 6.89 15.36 39.34
N PHE A 9 6.82 16.15 38.26
CA PHE A 9 6.41 15.66 36.94
C PHE A 9 7.56 15.02 36.15
N LEU A 10 8.81 15.41 36.42
CA LEU A 10 10.00 14.84 35.78
C LEU A 10 10.13 13.30 35.93
N PRO A 11 9.95 12.70 37.13
CA PRO A 11 10.02 11.24 37.27
C PRO A 11 8.85 10.53 36.59
N LEU A 12 7.67 11.17 36.52
CA LEU A 12 6.50 10.62 35.84
C LEU A 12 6.76 10.50 34.32
N ILE A 13 7.34 11.53 33.71
CA ILE A 13 7.68 11.53 32.27
C ILE A 13 8.75 10.49 31.95
N LEU A 14 9.74 10.32 32.83
CA LEU A 14 10.79 9.29 32.71
C LEU A 14 10.19 7.88 32.79
N CYS A 15 9.28 7.60 33.73
CA CYS A 15 8.60 6.30 33.81
C CYS A 15 7.79 5.96 32.55
N VAL A 16 7.15 6.95 31.92
CA VAL A 16 6.41 6.74 30.66
C VAL A 16 7.36 6.38 29.51
N HIS A 17 8.56 6.96 29.46
CA HIS A 17 9.56 6.64 28.44
C HIS A 17 10.15 5.23 28.62
N PHE A 18 10.38 4.80 29.86
CA PHE A 18 10.86 3.43 30.14
C PHE A 18 9.79 2.35 29.87
N ALA A 19 8.51 2.65 30.08
CA ALA A 19 7.42 1.72 29.73
C ALA A 19 7.30 1.50 28.20
N GLY A 20 7.57 2.54 27.39
CA GLY A 20 7.57 2.45 25.92
C GLY A 20 8.78 1.73 25.32
N ALA A 21 9.86 1.55 26.08
CA ALA A 21 11.10 0.90 25.59
C ALA A 21 11.04 -0.63 25.60
N GLN A 22 9.99 -1.24 26.15
CA GLN A 22 9.78 -2.70 26.19
C GLN A 22 9.01 -3.23 24.97
N VAL A 23 9.13 -2.59 23.81
CA VAL A 23 8.69 -3.21 22.56
C VAL A 23 9.66 -4.35 22.27
N ASN A 24 9.22 -5.59 22.46
CA ASN A 24 10.00 -6.77 22.10
C ASN A 24 10.58 -6.57 20.69
N PRO A 25 11.92 -6.51 20.54
CA PRO A 25 12.50 -6.39 19.21
C PRO A 25 12.03 -7.60 18.40
N ALA A 26 11.74 -7.37 17.11
CA ALA A 26 11.43 -8.48 16.22
C ALA A 26 12.54 -9.54 16.36
N PRO A 27 12.18 -10.83 16.50
CA PRO A 27 13.18 -11.87 16.68
C PRO A 27 14.22 -11.77 15.56
N LEU A 28 15.50 -11.70 15.93
CA LEU A 28 16.63 -11.63 14.99
C LEU A 28 16.71 -12.86 14.07
N SER A 29 16.00 -13.93 14.43
CA SER A 29 15.94 -15.19 13.71
C SER A 29 14.67 -15.28 12.89
N ASN A 30 14.81 -15.74 11.64
CA ASN A 30 13.69 -16.09 10.77
C ASN A 30 13.26 -17.55 10.90
N LEU A 31 13.71 -18.26 11.96
CA LEU A 31 13.33 -19.64 12.26
C LEU A 31 12.10 -19.67 13.16
N TYR A 32 11.07 -20.40 12.73
CA TYR A 32 9.83 -20.58 13.46
C TYR A 32 9.59 -22.06 13.74
N LYS A 33 9.03 -22.34 14.92
CA LYS A 33 8.59 -23.67 15.35
C LYS A 33 7.17 -23.55 15.90
N LYS A 34 6.20 -24.18 15.24
CA LYS A 34 4.78 -24.10 15.60
C LYS A 34 4.13 -25.48 15.51
N SER A 35 3.10 -25.71 16.32
CA SER A 35 2.28 -26.92 16.27
C SER A 35 1.00 -26.66 15.47
N PHE A 36 0.67 -27.57 14.57
CA PHE A 36 -0.51 -27.49 13.70
C PHE A 36 -1.36 -28.74 13.85
N SER A 37 -2.69 -28.58 13.71
CA SER A 37 -3.59 -29.73 13.64
C SER A 37 -3.57 -30.33 12.24
N THR A 38 -3.59 -31.66 12.17
CA THR A 38 -3.55 -32.46 10.92
C THR A 38 -4.94 -32.82 10.37
N ARG A 39 -6.00 -32.35 11.02
CA ARG A 39 -7.38 -32.66 10.63
C ARG A 39 -7.72 -32.13 9.24
N GLU A 40 -7.10 -31.03 8.84
CA GLU A 40 -7.25 -30.43 7.53
C GLU A 40 -6.21 -30.99 6.56
N ASN A 41 -6.64 -31.27 5.33
CA ASN A 41 -5.73 -31.77 4.29
C ASN A 41 -4.72 -30.71 3.83
N VAL A 42 -5.08 -29.44 3.90
CA VAL A 42 -4.23 -28.30 3.56
C VAL A 42 -4.15 -27.39 4.77
N ILE A 43 -2.94 -27.13 5.24
CA ILE A 43 -2.66 -26.29 6.40
C ILE A 43 -1.92 -25.05 5.92
N ARG A 44 -2.38 -23.87 6.34
CA ARG A 44 -1.62 -22.64 6.16
C ARG A 44 -0.64 -22.45 7.32
N LEU A 45 0.65 -22.44 7.00
CA LEU A 45 1.73 -22.29 7.98
C LEU A 45 1.93 -20.83 8.38
N ASP A 46 1.88 -19.91 7.40
CA ASP A 46 2.08 -18.48 7.66
C ASP A 46 1.45 -17.54 6.61
N SER A 47 1.67 -16.24 6.78
CA SER A 47 1.28 -15.15 5.87
C SER A 47 2.38 -14.78 4.86
N MET A 48 3.64 -14.90 5.29
CA MET A 48 4.84 -14.65 4.49
C MET A 48 5.30 -15.92 3.78
N SER A 49 6.07 -15.76 2.70
CA SER A 49 6.60 -16.91 1.97
C SER A 49 7.69 -17.62 2.77
N ILE A 50 7.78 -18.94 2.60
CA ILE A 50 8.73 -19.83 3.26
C ILE A 50 10.01 -19.93 2.43
N VAL A 51 11.16 -20.07 3.10
CA VAL A 51 12.43 -20.36 2.44
C VAL A 51 12.42 -21.81 1.91
N PRO A 52 12.66 -22.04 0.61
CA PRO A 52 12.67 -23.38 0.03
C PRO A 52 13.62 -24.34 0.75
N GLY A 53 13.16 -25.58 0.95
CA GLY A 53 13.94 -26.62 1.63
C GLY A 53 14.14 -26.41 3.14
N SER A 54 13.53 -25.40 3.75
CA SER A 54 13.67 -25.14 5.19
C SER A 54 12.66 -25.87 6.09
N VAL A 55 11.61 -26.45 5.49
CA VAL A 55 10.50 -27.07 6.23
C VAL A 55 10.88 -28.45 6.72
N VAL A 56 10.73 -28.66 8.02
CA VAL A 56 10.90 -29.95 8.69
C VAL A 56 9.66 -30.23 9.52
N VAL A 57 8.98 -31.34 9.22
CA VAL A 57 7.88 -31.86 10.01
C VAL A 57 8.43 -32.94 10.93
N GLU A 58 8.25 -32.78 12.25
CA GLU A 58 8.77 -33.75 13.21
C GLU A 58 8.06 -35.11 13.06
N GLY A 59 8.85 -36.18 12.87
CA GLY A 59 8.33 -37.56 12.78
C GLY A 59 7.70 -37.96 11.44
N ILE A 60 7.66 -37.07 10.43
CA ILE A 60 7.05 -37.34 9.12
C ILE A 60 8.04 -37.05 8.01
N SER A 61 8.19 -38.00 7.07
CA SER A 61 9.04 -37.84 5.91
C SER A 61 8.46 -36.84 4.89
N SER A 62 9.33 -36.11 4.20
CA SER A 62 8.96 -35.16 3.13
C SER A 62 8.21 -35.78 1.97
N PHE A 63 8.21 -37.11 1.82
CA PHE A 63 7.42 -37.81 0.80
C PHE A 63 5.91 -37.81 1.07
N TYR A 64 5.48 -37.56 2.32
CA TYR A 64 4.08 -37.63 2.71
C TYR A 64 3.35 -36.28 2.66
N TYR A 65 4.05 -35.21 2.30
CA TYR A 65 3.45 -33.89 2.18
C TYR A 65 4.10 -33.10 1.04
N LYS A 66 3.37 -32.10 0.55
CA LYS A 66 3.84 -31.12 -0.41
C LYS A 66 3.78 -29.73 0.19
N ILE A 67 4.81 -28.93 -0.02
CA ILE A 67 4.86 -27.54 0.41
C ILE A 67 4.64 -26.63 -0.80
N ASP A 68 3.85 -25.58 -0.60
CA ASP A 68 3.84 -24.39 -1.45
C ASP A 68 4.53 -23.28 -0.67
N GLU A 69 5.79 -23.05 -1.01
CA GLU A 69 6.65 -22.08 -0.33
C GLU A 69 6.17 -20.64 -0.54
N VAL A 70 5.54 -20.36 -1.69
CA VAL A 70 5.09 -19.01 -2.04
C VAL A 70 3.89 -18.62 -1.19
N ASN A 71 2.91 -19.52 -1.05
CA ASN A 71 1.70 -19.28 -0.27
C ASN A 71 1.81 -19.72 1.19
N ALA A 72 2.91 -20.36 1.56
CA ALA A 72 3.19 -20.92 2.89
C ALA A 72 2.12 -21.93 3.33
N THR A 73 1.76 -22.86 2.44
CA THR A 73 0.81 -23.93 2.73
C THR A 73 1.49 -25.30 2.66
N LEU A 74 1.03 -26.21 3.51
CA LEU A 74 1.41 -27.62 3.50
C LEU A 74 0.17 -28.43 3.12
N THR A 75 0.32 -29.31 2.14
CA THR A 75 -0.71 -30.26 1.71
C THR A 75 -0.28 -31.67 2.09
N TRP A 76 -1.11 -32.40 2.81
CA TRP A 76 -0.86 -33.81 3.09
C TRP A 76 -1.13 -34.65 1.83
N LEU A 77 -0.16 -35.46 1.43
CA LEU A 77 -0.33 -36.47 0.37
C LEU A 77 -0.90 -37.77 0.96
N GLN A 78 -0.58 -38.03 2.23
CA GLN A 78 -1.10 -39.14 3.01
C GLN A 78 -1.43 -38.66 4.43
N ASN A 79 -2.46 -39.25 5.04
CA ASN A 79 -2.84 -38.92 6.41
C ASN A 79 -1.68 -39.28 7.38
N PRO A 80 -1.18 -38.31 8.16
CA PRO A 80 -0.08 -38.52 9.09
C PRO A 80 -0.44 -39.37 10.32
N GLY A 81 -1.73 -39.65 10.58
CA GLY A 81 -2.18 -40.56 11.65
C GLY A 81 -2.00 -40.02 13.08
N VAL A 82 -1.58 -38.77 13.22
CA VAL A 82 -1.44 -38.03 14.49
C VAL A 82 -2.28 -36.77 14.43
N ASP A 83 -2.87 -36.30 15.53
CA ASP A 83 -3.77 -35.13 15.55
C ASP A 83 -3.03 -33.78 15.43
N HIS A 84 -1.78 -33.75 15.90
CA HIS A 84 -0.94 -32.56 15.93
C HIS A 84 0.48 -32.90 15.48
N VAL A 85 1.06 -31.98 14.71
CA VAL A 85 2.44 -32.07 14.25
C VAL A 85 3.18 -30.77 14.55
N THR A 86 4.43 -30.90 14.97
CA THR A 86 5.32 -29.77 15.12
C THR A 86 6.07 -29.55 13.82
N ILE A 87 5.99 -28.34 13.28
CA ILE A 87 6.62 -27.95 12.03
C ILE A 87 7.61 -26.83 12.30
N THR A 88 8.85 -27.03 11.85
CA THR A 88 9.92 -26.03 11.90
C THR A 88 10.20 -25.54 10.49
N TYR A 89 10.27 -24.23 10.29
CA TYR A 89 10.45 -23.62 8.97
C TYR A 89 11.08 -22.23 9.07
N ARG A 90 11.64 -21.72 7.95
CA ARG A 90 12.15 -20.35 7.85
C ARG A 90 11.28 -19.49 6.96
N LEU A 91 11.11 -18.21 7.30
CA LEU A 91 10.33 -17.25 6.52
C LEU A 91 11.22 -16.22 5.82
N PHE A 92 10.74 -15.73 4.68
CA PHE A 92 11.20 -14.47 4.11
C PHE A 92 10.54 -13.30 4.84
N PRO A 93 11.19 -12.11 4.87
CA PRO A 93 10.59 -10.91 5.45
C PRO A 93 9.47 -10.31 4.57
N TYR A 94 9.10 -10.95 3.46
CA TYR A 94 8.07 -10.52 2.53
C TYR A 94 7.42 -11.73 1.84
N ARG A 95 6.29 -11.47 1.17
CA ARG A 95 5.59 -12.45 0.34
C ARG A 95 6.03 -12.35 -1.12
N LEU A 96 6.48 -13.46 -1.71
CA LEU A 96 7.07 -13.50 -3.04
C LEU A 96 6.06 -13.15 -4.16
N ASN A 97 4.78 -13.49 -3.98
CA ASN A 97 3.72 -13.13 -4.92
C ASN A 97 2.89 -11.91 -4.48
N SER A 98 3.49 -11.00 -3.71
CA SER A 98 2.82 -9.73 -3.38
C SER A 98 2.70 -8.85 -4.62
N VAL A 99 1.49 -8.36 -4.90
CA VAL A 99 1.26 -7.38 -5.97
C VAL A 99 1.69 -6.01 -5.46
N VAL A 100 2.78 -5.48 -6.00
CA VAL A 100 3.23 -4.12 -5.72
C VAL A 100 2.52 -3.18 -6.68
N ARG A 101 1.76 -2.23 -6.14
CA ARG A 101 1.13 -1.14 -6.91
C ARG A 101 1.36 0.18 -6.20
N HIS A 102 1.72 1.22 -6.94
CA HIS A 102 1.80 2.58 -6.39
C HIS A 102 0.41 3.21 -6.24
N PHE A 103 -0.48 3.00 -7.23
CA PHE A 103 -1.85 3.47 -7.19
C PHE A 103 -2.83 2.34 -7.51
N SER A 104 -3.99 2.35 -6.87
CA SER A 104 -5.10 1.49 -7.27
C SER A 104 -5.83 2.15 -8.44
N TYR A 105 -6.16 1.39 -9.48
CA TYR A 105 -6.92 1.89 -10.63
C TYR A 105 -8.22 2.60 -10.20
N ASP A 106 -8.92 2.05 -9.19
CA ASP A 106 -10.16 2.64 -8.66
C ASP A 106 -9.94 4.00 -7.97
N SER A 107 -8.76 4.23 -7.40
CA SER A 107 -8.40 5.52 -6.79
C SER A 107 -8.16 6.62 -7.83
N ILE A 108 -7.81 6.22 -9.06
CA ILE A 108 -7.54 7.12 -10.19
C ILE A 108 -8.82 7.33 -10.99
N LYS A 109 -9.53 6.26 -11.36
CA LYS A 109 -10.69 6.27 -12.29
C LYS A 109 -11.75 7.32 -11.97
N ASN A 110 -12.10 7.51 -10.70
CA ASN A 110 -13.19 8.40 -10.30
C ASN A 110 -12.73 9.81 -9.87
N ASN A 111 -11.42 10.07 -9.79
CA ASN A 111 -10.91 11.39 -9.40
C ASN A 111 -10.93 12.41 -10.57
N PHE A 112 -10.93 11.94 -11.83
CA PHE A 112 -10.95 12.82 -13.01
C PHE A 112 -12.35 13.35 -13.36
N LEU A 113 -13.41 12.66 -12.95
CA LEU A 113 -14.80 13.02 -13.30
C LEU A 113 -15.34 14.23 -12.53
N SER A 114 -14.67 14.64 -11.45
CA SER A 114 -15.07 15.82 -10.65
C SER A 114 -14.46 17.14 -11.15
N THR A 115 -13.69 17.13 -12.23
CA THR A 115 -13.29 18.39 -12.87
C THR A 115 -14.41 18.87 -13.77
N THR A 116 -15.35 19.61 -13.19
CA THR A 116 -16.16 20.53 -13.99
C THR A 116 -15.20 21.35 -14.84
N PRO A 117 -15.37 21.42 -16.18
CA PRO A 117 -14.50 22.21 -17.02
C PRO A 117 -14.51 23.64 -16.47
N PHE A 118 -13.33 24.19 -16.23
CA PHE A 118 -13.20 25.58 -15.80
C PHE A 118 -13.72 26.47 -16.93
N VAL A 119 -14.97 26.92 -16.81
CA VAL A 119 -15.56 27.87 -17.73
C VAL A 119 -15.13 29.26 -17.26
N TYR A 120 -14.13 29.82 -17.93
CA TYR A 120 -13.80 31.23 -17.75
C TYR A 120 -14.98 32.08 -18.27
N ARG A 121 -15.78 32.60 -17.35
CA ARG A 121 -16.78 33.63 -17.65
C ARG A 121 -16.10 34.97 -17.39
N PRO A 122 -15.73 35.76 -18.41
CA PRO A 122 -15.21 37.10 -18.19
C PRO A 122 -16.28 37.87 -17.41
N GLY A 123 -15.95 38.24 -16.16
CA GLY A 123 -16.81 39.07 -15.34
C GLY A 123 -16.98 40.42 -16.04
N ALA A 124 -18.21 40.90 -16.12
CA ALA A 124 -18.47 42.23 -16.63
C ALA A 124 -17.74 43.26 -15.75
N LYS A 125 -16.81 43.99 -16.38
CA LYS A 125 -16.12 45.20 -15.92
C LYS A 125 -15.00 45.03 -14.88
N GLN A 126 -13.77 45.10 -15.39
CA GLN A 126 -12.77 46.02 -14.84
C GLN A 126 -11.84 46.46 -15.98
N THR A 127 -12.18 47.58 -16.61
CA THR A 127 -11.40 48.19 -17.69
C THR A 127 -10.12 48.77 -17.09
N SER A 128 -9.03 48.01 -17.13
CA SER A 128 -7.70 48.57 -16.88
C SER A 128 -7.21 49.26 -18.16
N PRO A 129 -6.67 50.49 -18.11
CA PRO A 129 -6.24 51.23 -19.30
C PRO A 129 -5.14 50.54 -20.12
N PHE A 130 -4.45 49.56 -19.53
CA PHE A 130 -3.38 48.81 -20.18
C PHE A 130 -3.85 47.52 -20.88
N THR A 131 -5.15 47.21 -20.82
CA THR A 131 -5.77 46.02 -21.45
C THR A 131 -6.96 46.35 -22.35
N ASP A 132 -7.21 47.63 -22.63
CA ASP A 132 -8.25 48.04 -23.58
C ASP A 132 -7.74 47.90 -25.01
N PHE A 133 -7.78 46.67 -25.53
CA PHE A 133 -7.40 46.37 -26.90
C PHE A 133 -8.49 46.76 -27.93
N GLY A 134 -9.44 47.63 -27.59
CA GLY A 134 -10.58 47.96 -28.44
C GLY A 134 -11.58 46.80 -28.57
N ASN A 135 -12.34 46.76 -29.66
CA ASN A 135 -13.41 45.77 -29.92
C ASN A 135 -12.88 44.35 -30.24
N ILE A 136 -11.80 43.89 -29.63
CA ILE A 136 -11.31 42.52 -29.80
C ILE A 136 -12.15 41.58 -28.93
N ARG A 137 -13.08 40.85 -29.56
CA ARG A 137 -13.81 39.74 -28.94
C ARG A 137 -12.96 38.48 -29.01
N SER A 138 -12.72 37.87 -27.85
CA SER A 138 -11.97 36.63 -27.70
C SER A 138 -12.93 35.51 -27.28
N GLU A 139 -13.14 34.53 -28.17
CA GLU A 139 -14.02 33.38 -27.93
C GLU A 139 -13.27 32.09 -28.26
N GLY A 140 -13.37 31.07 -27.40
CA GLY A 140 -12.61 29.84 -27.59
C GLY A 140 -12.86 28.78 -26.53
N SER A 141 -12.25 27.61 -26.73
CA SER A 141 -12.31 26.45 -25.83
C SER A 141 -10.91 26.00 -25.44
N PHE A 142 -10.71 25.70 -24.16
CA PHE A 142 -9.50 25.09 -23.63
C PHE A 142 -9.82 23.71 -23.06
N GLY A 143 -9.21 22.65 -23.62
CA GLY A 143 -9.42 21.26 -23.22
C GLY A 143 -8.14 20.61 -22.70
N ARG A 144 -8.20 20.01 -21.51
CA ARG A 144 -7.12 19.19 -20.94
C ARG A 144 -7.57 17.74 -20.85
N GLY A 145 -6.80 16.82 -21.44
CA GLY A 145 -7.01 15.38 -21.38
C GLY A 145 -5.81 14.69 -20.75
N ILE A 146 -6.05 13.56 -20.08
CA ILE A 146 -5.02 12.69 -19.52
C ILE A 146 -5.30 11.29 -20.04
N SER A 147 -4.28 10.65 -20.62
CA SER A 147 -4.35 9.28 -21.12
C SER A 147 -3.35 8.41 -20.38
N PHE A 148 -3.69 7.17 -20.10
CA PHE A 148 -2.79 6.23 -19.42
C PHE A 148 -2.28 5.19 -20.42
N GLY A 149 -0.96 5.05 -20.54
CA GLY A 149 -0.33 3.98 -21.32
C GLY A 149 -0.39 2.63 -20.60
N ASN A 150 -0.06 1.54 -21.33
CA ASN A 150 -0.04 0.18 -20.77
C ASN A 150 0.94 0.01 -19.58
N SER A 151 1.96 0.87 -19.47
CA SER A 151 2.90 0.93 -18.35
C SER A 151 2.40 1.76 -17.16
N GLN A 152 1.13 2.22 -17.16
CA GLN A 152 0.56 3.15 -16.17
C GLN A 152 1.21 4.55 -16.20
N ASP A 153 1.92 4.90 -17.27
CA ASP A 153 2.43 6.24 -17.48
C ASP A 153 1.28 7.17 -17.89
N ALA A 154 1.11 8.27 -17.16
CA ALA A 154 0.13 9.29 -17.47
C ALA A 154 0.70 10.27 -18.51
N VAL A 155 0.07 10.33 -19.68
CA VAL A 155 0.37 11.32 -20.72
C VAL A 155 -0.67 12.43 -20.63
N VAL A 156 -0.20 13.66 -20.45
CA VAL A 156 -1.06 14.84 -20.36
C VAL A 156 -1.09 15.55 -21.71
N SER A 157 -2.28 15.73 -22.26
CA SER A 157 -2.51 16.46 -23.52
C SER A 157 -3.33 17.72 -23.25
N SER A 158 -2.89 18.87 -23.76
CA SER A 158 -3.65 20.12 -23.71
C SER A 158 -3.94 20.63 -25.11
N SER A 159 -5.15 21.12 -25.33
CA SER A 159 -5.59 21.74 -26.57
C SER A 159 -6.22 23.10 -26.27
N LEU A 160 -5.81 24.12 -27.03
CA LEU A 160 -6.35 25.47 -26.94
C LEU A 160 -6.82 25.88 -28.33
N ASN A 161 -8.10 26.20 -28.45
CA ASN A 161 -8.68 26.81 -29.64
C ASN A 161 -9.21 28.17 -29.25
N LEU A 162 -8.58 29.24 -29.74
CA LEU A 162 -8.96 30.61 -29.45
C LEU A 162 -9.15 31.37 -30.76
N GLN A 163 -10.31 32.03 -30.89
CA GLN A 163 -10.62 32.92 -32.00
C GLN A 163 -10.66 34.36 -31.47
N LEU A 164 -9.91 35.21 -32.14
CA LEU A 164 -9.82 36.64 -31.84
C LEU A 164 -10.44 37.40 -33.02
N ASN A 165 -11.53 38.11 -32.77
CA ASN A 165 -12.17 38.95 -33.77
C ASN A 165 -12.05 40.41 -33.34
N GLY A 166 -11.33 41.21 -34.11
CA GLY A 166 -11.27 42.67 -33.98
C GLY A 166 -11.98 43.34 -35.15
N PHE A 167 -12.59 44.49 -34.90
CA PHE A 167 -13.04 45.43 -35.94
C PHE A 167 -12.10 46.64 -35.98
#